data_AF-A0A371Y7A1-F1
#
_entry.id   AF-A0A371Y7A1-F1
#
_cell.length_a   1.000
_cell.length_b   1.000
_cell.length_c   1.000
_cell.angle_alpha   90.00
_cell.angle_beta   90.00
_cell.angle_gamma   90.00
#
_symmetry.space_group_name_H-M   'P 1'
#
loop_
_entity.id
_entity.type
_entity.pdbx_description
1 polymer ?
#
loop_
_entity_poly.entity_id
_entity_poly.type
_entity_poly.pdbx_seq_one_letter_code
_entity_poly.pdbx_strand_id
1 'polypeptide(L)'
;MRRGGDYEHAETPRTDWEWGKQFPELQTLLGGYFHQDFSRFYASHREALDDFLDANGSETIDEASKEIGSFLTSVEDDSELEQAAQILGLQVYPPENVPLRRWLRDILGILQHQRP
;
A
#
# COMPACT_ATOMS: atom_id res chain seq x y z
N MET A 1 29.01 13.71 28.10
CA MET A 1 27.92 12.94 28.73
C MET A 1 26.81 12.73 27.72
N ARG A 2 26.27 11.51 27.67
CA ARG A 2 25.32 10.96 26.69
C ARG A 2 23.95 11.65 26.71
N ARG A 3 23.29 11.69 25.55
CA ARG A 3 21.89 11.30 25.25
C ARG A 3 21.85 11.05 23.73
N GLY A 4 21.72 9.86 23.17
CA GLY A 4 21.37 8.56 23.74
C GLY A 4 19.85 8.34 23.70
N GLY A 5 19.31 8.12 22.50
CA GLY A 5 18.11 7.33 22.20
C GLY A 5 16.77 7.88 22.68
N ASP A 6 16.04 8.54 21.78
CA ASP A 6 14.57 8.60 21.78
C ASP A 6 14.10 8.28 20.35
N TYR A 7 14.18 7.00 19.96
CA TYR A 7 13.53 6.46 18.76
C TYR A 7 12.51 5.41 19.20
N GLU A 8 11.61 5.79 20.08
CA GLU A 8 10.53 4.93 20.55
C GLU A 8 9.22 5.67 20.35
N HIS A 9 8.80 5.76 19.09
CA HIS A 9 7.44 5.60 18.57
C HIS A 9 7.55 5.79 17.06
N ALA A 10 7.09 4.83 16.25
CA ALA A 10 6.86 5.09 14.84
C ALA A 10 5.71 6.09 14.76
N GLU A 11 6.04 7.38 14.77
CA GLU A 11 5.05 8.44 14.59
C GLU A 11 4.39 8.26 13.22
N THR A 12 3.07 8.39 13.14
CA THR A 12 2.34 8.43 11.87
C THR A 12 2.99 9.49 10.96
N PRO A 13 3.32 9.16 9.70
CA PRO A 13 3.90 10.12 8.77
C PRO A 13 3.07 11.40 8.66
N ARG A 14 3.73 12.55 8.58
CA ARG A 14 3.07 13.86 8.54
C ARG A 14 3.16 14.53 7.17
N THR A 15 4.04 14.04 6.30
CA THR A 15 4.30 14.61 4.98
C THR A 15 4.27 13.53 3.89
N ASP A 16 3.97 13.94 2.66
CA ASP A 16 3.91 13.03 1.51
C ASP A 16 5.21 12.23 1.31
N TRP A 17 6.34 12.89 1.53
CA TRP A 17 7.66 12.24 1.45
C TRP A 17 7.87 11.20 2.56
N GLU A 18 7.39 11.45 3.79
CA GLU A 18 7.48 10.46 4.88
C GLU A 18 6.62 9.24 4.58
N TRP A 19 5.42 9.43 4.02
CA TRP A 19 4.55 8.33 3.59
C TRP A 19 5.26 7.46 2.54
N GLY A 20 5.75 8.06 1.45
CA GLY A 20 6.44 7.29 0.40
C GLY A 20 7.73 6.62 0.89
N LYS A 21 8.46 7.26 1.81
CA LYS A 21 9.67 6.69 2.41
C LYS A 21 9.36 5.50 3.34
N GLN A 22 8.26 5.55 4.08
CA GLN A 22 7.89 4.50 5.02
C GLN A 22 7.22 3.31 4.32
N PHE A 23 6.53 3.55 3.19
CA PHE A 23 5.81 2.53 2.46
C PHE A 23 6.18 2.50 0.96
N PRO A 24 7.46 2.27 0.60
CA PRO A 24 7.91 2.31 -0.78
C PRO A 24 7.28 1.24 -1.68
N GLU A 25 7.04 0.02 -1.18
CA GLU A 25 6.43 -1.04 -1.99
C GLU A 25 4.93 -0.86 -2.13
N LEU A 26 4.27 -0.32 -1.10
CA LEU A 26 2.87 0.10 -1.19
C LEU A 26 2.71 1.28 -2.14
N GLN A 27 3.65 2.24 -2.14
CA GLN A 27 3.67 3.33 -3.12
C GLN A 27 3.83 2.78 -4.55
N THR A 28 4.69 1.79 -4.74
CA THR A 28 4.86 1.11 -6.03
C THR A 28 3.56 0.42 -6.46
N LEU A 29 2.91 -0.31 -5.56
CA LEU A 29 1.63 -0.97 -5.85
C LEU A 29 0.53 0.04 -6.21
N LEU A 30 0.28 1.03 -5.36
CA LEU A 30 -0.83 1.98 -5.53
C LEU A 30 -0.56 2.96 -6.68
N GLY A 31 0.62 3.58 -6.70
CA GLY A 31 1.00 4.56 -7.71
C GLY A 31 1.48 3.97 -9.03
N GLY A 32 1.95 2.72 -9.06
CA GLY A 32 2.41 2.05 -10.26
C GLY A 32 1.32 1.28 -11.00
N TYR A 33 0.34 0.73 -10.28
CA TYR A 33 -0.66 -0.17 -10.88
C TYR A 33 -2.09 0.37 -10.79
N PHE A 34 -2.39 1.26 -9.83
CA PHE A 34 -3.73 1.85 -9.63
C PHE A 34 -3.74 3.37 -9.88
N HIS A 35 -3.00 3.82 -10.89
CA HIS A 35 -2.84 5.22 -11.26
C HIS A 35 -3.86 5.71 -12.30
N GLN A 36 -3.85 7.01 -12.62
CA GLN A 36 -4.84 7.66 -13.50
C GLN A 36 -4.99 7.05 -14.91
N ASP A 37 -3.94 6.40 -15.43
CA ASP A 37 -3.96 5.78 -16.77
C ASP A 37 -4.33 4.29 -16.72
N PHE A 38 -4.81 3.79 -15.58
CA PHE A 38 -5.20 2.39 -15.36
C PHE A 38 -5.97 1.75 -16.51
N SER A 39 -7.03 2.41 -17.01
CA SER A 39 -7.90 1.88 -18.06
C SER A 39 -7.22 1.71 -19.42
N ARG A 40 -6.01 2.27 -19.60
CA ARG A 40 -5.17 2.04 -20.77
C ARG A 40 -4.43 0.70 -20.71
N PHE A 41 -4.16 0.21 -19.51
CA PHE A 41 -3.32 -0.97 -19.27
C PHE A 41 -4.12 -2.19 -18.79
N TYR A 42 -5.16 -1.96 -18.00
CA TYR A 42 -5.89 -3.03 -17.30
C TYR A 42 -7.40 -2.88 -17.48
N ALA A 43 -8.06 -4.02 -17.68
CA ALA A 43 -9.52 -4.14 -17.69
C ALA A 43 -10.10 -4.36 -16.29
N SER A 44 -9.28 -4.74 -15.29
CA SER A 44 -9.75 -5.01 -13.93
C SER A 44 -8.67 -4.82 -12.86
N HIS A 45 -9.08 -4.57 -11.61
CA HIS A 45 -8.13 -4.49 -10.48
C HIS A 45 -7.36 -5.78 -10.28
N ARG A 46 -7.98 -6.92 -10.61
CA ARG A 46 -7.34 -8.22 -10.52
C ARG A 46 -6.21 -8.34 -11.53
N GLU A 47 -6.43 -7.90 -12.77
CA GLU A 47 -5.40 -7.93 -13.81
C GLU A 47 -4.20 -7.05 -13.43
N ALA A 48 -4.44 -5.86 -12.88
CA ALA A 48 -3.37 -4.99 -12.38
C ALA A 48 -2.60 -5.63 -11.21
N LEU A 49 -3.29 -6.32 -10.30
CA LEU A 49 -2.66 -7.02 -9.19
C LEU A 49 -1.87 -8.25 -9.66
N ASP A 50 -2.41 -9.03 -10.60
CA ASP A 50 -1.74 -10.17 -11.19
C ASP A 50 -0.46 -9.71 -11.93
N ASP A 51 -0.50 -8.59 -12.65
CA ASP A 51 0.69 -7.98 -13.30
C ASP A 51 1.74 -7.53 -12.26
N PHE A 52 1.33 -6.93 -11.14
CA PHE A 52 2.24 -6.61 -10.04
C PHE A 52 2.93 -7.87 -9.48
N LEU A 53 2.18 -8.95 -9.31
CA LEU A 53 2.71 -10.23 -8.82
C LEU A 53 3.70 -10.86 -9.81
N ASP A 54 3.40 -10.80 -11.10
CA ASP A 54 4.24 -11.37 -12.16
C ASP A 54 5.52 -10.54 -12.42
N ALA A 55 5.43 -9.22 -12.27
CA ALA A 55 6.54 -8.31 -12.52
C ALA A 55 7.56 -8.24 -11.36
N ASN A 56 7.17 -8.61 -10.14
CA ASN A 56 7.99 -8.42 -8.95
C ASN A 56 8.42 -9.75 -8.30
N GLY A 57 9.61 -9.73 -7.70
CA GLY A 57 10.16 -10.90 -6.99
C GLY A 57 9.52 -11.11 -5.61
N SER A 58 9.73 -12.29 -5.03
CA SER A 58 9.17 -12.66 -3.72
C SER A 58 9.53 -11.70 -2.59
N GLU A 59 10.71 -11.08 -2.63
CA GLU A 59 11.14 -10.09 -1.63
C GLU A 59 10.26 -8.83 -1.65
N THR A 60 9.98 -8.29 -2.84
CA THR A 60 9.07 -7.15 -3.01
C THR A 60 7.65 -7.50 -2.57
N ILE A 61 7.15 -8.70 -2.92
CA ILE A 61 5.81 -9.15 -2.49
C ILE A 61 5.74 -9.29 -0.97
N ASP A 62 6.79 -9.81 -0.34
CA ASP A 62 6.87 -9.94 1.11
C ASP A 62 6.88 -8.58 1.82
N GLU A 63 7.60 -7.61 1.27
CA GLU A 63 7.68 -6.28 1.86
C GLU A 63 6.38 -5.49 1.65
N ALA A 64 5.78 -5.54 0.45
CA ALA A 64 4.46 -4.99 0.19
C ALA A 64 3.40 -5.56 1.16
N SER A 65 3.46 -6.86 1.45
CA SER A 65 2.56 -7.50 2.44
C SER A 65 2.76 -6.91 3.85
N LYS A 66 4.00 -6.73 4.30
CA LYS A 66 4.29 -6.13 5.61
C LYS A 66 3.87 -4.67 5.68
N GLU A 67 4.13 -3.91 4.62
CA GLU A 67 3.77 -2.51 4.50
C GLU A 67 2.25 -2.32 4.54
N ILE A 68 1.47 -3.10 3.77
CA ILE A 68 -0.01 -3.05 3.84
C ILE A 68 -0.51 -3.36 5.25
N GLY A 69 0.04 -4.39 5.90
CA GLY A 69 -0.33 -4.74 7.27
C GLY A 69 -0.03 -3.61 8.27
N SER A 70 1.12 -2.97 8.12
CA SER A 70 1.55 -1.86 8.96
C SER A 70 0.69 -0.61 8.70
N PHE A 71 0.47 -0.27 7.44
CA PHE A 71 -0.38 0.83 7.00
C PHE A 71 -1.81 0.73 7.58
N LEU A 72 -2.42 -0.46 7.47
CA LEU A 72 -3.77 -0.71 8.00
C LEU A 72 -3.86 -0.68 9.53
N THR A 73 -2.74 -0.93 10.22
CA THR A 73 -2.66 -0.90 11.69
C THR A 73 -2.36 0.52 12.20
N SER A 74 -1.56 1.29 11.46
CA SER A 74 -1.18 2.65 11.82
C SER A 74 -2.26 3.69 11.52
N VAL A 75 -3.13 3.44 10.54
CA VAL A 75 -4.19 4.38 10.13
C VAL A 75 -5.56 3.84 10.52
N GLU A 76 -6.07 4.27 11.68
CA GLU A 76 -7.34 3.77 12.24
C GLU A 76 -8.58 4.36 11.57
N ASP A 77 -8.50 5.63 11.15
CA ASP A 77 -9.61 6.33 10.52
C ASP A 77 -9.67 6.03 9.00
N ASP A 78 -10.87 5.83 8.47
CA ASP A 78 -11.04 5.50 7.05
C ASP A 78 -10.82 6.70 6.12
N SER A 79 -11.09 7.92 6.57
CA SER A 79 -10.81 9.12 5.76
C SER A 79 -9.32 9.44 5.70
N GLU A 80 -8.60 9.22 6.80
CA GLU A 80 -7.13 9.29 6.83
C GLU A 80 -6.52 8.20 5.94
N LEU A 81 -7.09 6.98 5.95
CA LEU A 81 -6.63 5.88 5.10
C LEU A 81 -6.76 6.23 3.61
N GLU A 82 -7.88 6.83 3.21
CA GLU A 82 -8.09 7.30 1.84
C GLU A 82 -7.08 8.39 1.46
N GLN A 83 -6.87 9.37 2.35
CA GLN A 83 -5.91 10.44 2.09
C GLN A 83 -4.48 9.91 1.96
N ALA A 84 -4.05 9.05 2.87
CA ALA A 84 -2.72 8.47 2.84
C ALA A 84 -2.52 7.55 1.63
N ALA A 85 -3.53 6.79 1.22
CA ALA A 85 -3.47 6.00 0.00
C ALA A 85 -3.35 6.86 -1.27
N GLN A 86 -4.04 8.00 -1.33
CA GLN A 86 -3.87 8.98 -2.42
C GLN A 86 -2.46 9.55 -2.46
N ILE A 87 -1.89 9.89 -1.30
CA ILE A 87 -0.49 10.35 -1.17
C ILE A 87 0.48 9.30 -1.72
N LEU A 88 0.21 8.02 -1.46
CA LEU A 88 0.97 6.88 -2.01
C LEU A 88 0.67 6.61 -3.49
N GLY A 89 -0.15 7.42 -4.15
CA GLY A 89 -0.37 7.39 -5.59
C GLY A 89 -1.65 6.67 -6.04
N LEU A 90 -2.51 6.22 -5.13
CA LEU A 90 -3.79 5.62 -5.49
C LEU A 90 -4.67 6.63 -6.23
N GLN A 91 -5.07 6.30 -7.45
CA GLN A 91 -6.02 7.09 -8.25
C GLN A 91 -7.22 6.26 -8.72
N VAL A 92 -7.09 4.93 -8.72
CA VAL A 92 -8.18 3.99 -9.01
C VAL A 92 -8.62 3.28 -7.74
N TYR A 93 -9.74 3.73 -7.21
CA TYR A 93 -10.36 3.21 -6.00
C TYR A 93 -10.87 1.78 -6.18
N PRO A 94 -11.12 1.06 -5.06
CA PRO A 94 -11.73 -0.27 -5.10
C PRO A 94 -13.03 -0.31 -5.92
N PRO A 95 -13.47 -1.51 -6.33
CA PRO A 95 -14.79 -1.70 -6.94
C PRO A 95 -15.92 -1.07 -6.11
N GLU A 96 -17.01 -0.73 -6.80
CA GLU A 96 -18.18 -0.10 -6.19
C GLU A 96 -18.66 -0.86 -4.94
N ASN A 97 -18.97 -0.12 -3.88
CA ASN A 97 -19.40 -0.66 -2.57
C ASN A 97 -18.35 -1.51 -1.82
N VAL A 98 -17.08 -1.50 -2.23
CA VAL A 98 -15.98 -2.10 -1.47
C VAL A 98 -15.20 -1.01 -0.73
N PRO A 99 -15.22 -0.97 0.62
CA PRO A 99 -14.41 -0.02 1.37
C PRO A 99 -12.91 -0.23 1.14
N LEU A 100 -12.14 0.86 1.06
CA LEU A 100 -10.68 0.82 0.84
C LEU A 100 -9.95 -0.10 1.82
N ARG A 101 -10.27 0.02 3.12
CA ARG A 101 -9.69 -0.83 4.16
C ARG A 101 -9.92 -2.32 3.90
N ARG A 102 -11.13 -2.69 3.44
CA ARG A 102 -11.46 -4.08 3.12
C ARG A 102 -10.68 -4.54 1.90
N TRP A 103 -10.64 -3.72 0.85
CA TRP A 103 -9.90 -4.05 -0.36
C TRP A 103 -8.41 -4.26 -0.11
N LEU A 104 -7.77 -3.39 0.69
CA LEU A 104 -6.36 -3.55 1.08
C LEU A 104 -6.13 -4.83 1.93
N ARG A 105 -7.08 -5.21 2.80
CA ARG A 105 -7.03 -6.49 3.53
C ARG A 105 -7.14 -7.69 2.58
N ASP A 106 -7.99 -7.59 1.57
CA ASP A 106 -8.15 -8.65 0.57
C ASP A 106 -6.86 -8.81 -0.27
N ILE A 107 -6.25 -7.70 -0.69
CA ILE A 107 -4.92 -7.70 -1.35
C ILE A 107 -3.86 -8.31 -0.43
N LEU A 108 -3.80 -7.89 0.84
CA LEU A 108 -2.88 -8.44 1.82
C LEU A 108 -3.01 -9.97 1.91
N GLY A 109 -4.23 -10.48 1.96
CA GLY A 109 -4.51 -11.90 1.92
C GLY A 109 -3.92 -12.55 0.66
N ILE A 110 -4.12 -11.98 -0.52
CA ILE A 110 -3.57 -12.50 -1.77
C ILE A 110 -2.03 -12.56 -1.72
N LEU A 111 -1.36 -11.47 -1.32
CA LEU A 111 0.11 -11.43 -1.26
C LEU A 111 0.68 -12.48 -0.30
N GLN A 112 0.01 -12.72 0.83
CA GLN A 112 0.44 -13.72 1.81
C GLN A 112 0.32 -15.17 1.32
N HIS A 113 -0.64 -15.45 0.42
CA HIS A 113 -0.82 -16.77 -0.17
C HIS A 113 0.10 -17.03 -1.38
N GLN A 114 0.76 -16.00 -1.92
CA GLN A 114 1.75 -16.14 -3.00
C GLN A 114 3.13 -16.60 -2.50
N ARG A 115 3.29 -16.80 -1.19
CA ARG A 115 4.50 -17.35 -0.59
C ARG A 115 4.62 -18.85 -0.93
N PRO A 116 5.76 -19.32 -1.47
CA PRO A 116 6.00 -20.75 -1.69
C PRO A 116 6.13 -21.56 -0.39
#